data_AF-A2ET54-F1
#
_entry.id   AF-A2ET54-F1
#
_cell.length_a   1.000
_cell.length_b   1.000
_cell.length_c   1.000
_cell.angle_alpha   90.00
_cell.angle_beta   90.00
_cell.angle_gamma   90.00
#
_symmetry.space_group_name_H-M   'P 1'
#
loop_
_entity.id
_entity.type
_entity.pdbx_description
1 polymer ?
#
loop_
_entity_poly.entity_id
_entity_poly.type
_entity_poly.pdbx_seq_one_letter_code
_entity_poly.pdbx_strand_id
1 'polypeptide(L)'
;MVSRCKYQSSSEVGAYATLTDTYCLLPTTTTKSWTETFDVLTDFNNTTLVMSNIAGTPIVGRLTVGNKNGLLVPLTTTDSELAQIEQSLPDGVVVERIEEKFSALGNVISCNDHIALIHPELDQETVEIIKDVLQVDVFPTLIANESLVGSYSVFTNRGGIVTPKATVEEIEELSGQLGINIEAATVNRGSGLVNAGILVNNSRLFCGWETTALEIANLTRIFKIDDNTMKTEENGTVDDVDILALIDLYLSKNLYYYIVQTYPFLFSLNSYFIFEKINDKNLY
;
A
#
# COMPACT_ATOMS: atom_id res chain seq x y z
N MET A 1 -4.40 4.11 -6.73
CA MET A 1 -3.83 2.97 -7.47
C MET A 1 -3.75 1.75 -6.56
N VAL A 2 -4.38 0.65 -7.00
CA VAL A 2 -4.42 -0.65 -6.31
C VAL A 2 -3.50 -1.65 -7.01
N SER A 3 -2.73 -2.42 -6.24
CA SER A 3 -1.84 -3.46 -6.77
C SER A 3 -2.20 -4.82 -6.18
N ARG A 4 -2.31 -5.84 -7.03
CA ARG A 4 -2.42 -7.24 -6.58
C ARG A 4 -1.03 -7.81 -6.39
N CYS A 5 -0.76 -8.42 -5.24
CA CYS A 5 0.49 -9.11 -4.98
C CYS A 5 0.27 -10.49 -4.36
N LYS A 6 1.32 -11.31 -4.41
CA LYS A 6 1.39 -12.61 -3.74
C LYS A 6 2.77 -12.79 -3.15
N TYR A 7 2.81 -13.27 -1.93
CA TYR A 7 4.07 -13.64 -1.29
C TYR A 7 4.31 -15.11 -1.55
N GLN A 8 5.26 -15.44 -2.43
CA GLN A 8 5.51 -16.81 -2.88
C GLN A 8 4.23 -17.45 -3.47
N SER A 9 3.57 -18.36 -2.73
CA SER A 9 2.30 -18.99 -3.08
C SER A 9 1.11 -18.49 -2.27
N SER A 10 1.31 -17.58 -1.32
CA SER A 10 0.26 -17.07 -0.42
C SER A 10 -0.32 -15.73 -0.91
N SER A 11 -1.64 -15.62 -0.84
CA SER A 11 -2.39 -14.38 -1.07
C SER A 11 -2.50 -13.51 0.21
N GLU A 12 -1.95 -13.96 1.33
CA GLU A 12 -1.98 -13.24 2.60
C GLU A 12 -0.87 -12.20 2.70
N VAL A 13 -0.96 -11.16 1.87
CA VAL A 13 0.10 -10.15 1.71
C VAL A 13 0.39 -9.39 3.01
N GLY A 14 -0.63 -9.10 3.82
CA GLY A 14 -0.47 -8.40 5.09
C GLY A 14 0.08 -9.26 6.22
N ALA A 15 0.21 -10.57 6.03
CA ALA A 15 0.95 -11.41 6.96
C ALA A 15 2.48 -11.23 6.85
N TYR A 16 2.96 -10.82 5.66
CA TYR A 16 4.38 -10.78 5.33
C TYR A 16 4.94 -9.39 5.15
N ALA A 17 4.15 -8.34 5.29
CA ALA A 17 4.65 -6.98 5.19
C ALA A 17 3.85 -6.06 6.11
N THR A 18 4.47 -4.98 6.55
CA THR A 18 3.84 -3.96 7.39
C THR A 18 3.97 -2.64 6.64
N LEU A 19 2.84 -2.01 6.34
CA LEU A 19 2.79 -0.78 5.56
C LEU A 19 2.27 0.36 6.43
N THR A 20 3.04 1.44 6.50
CA THR A 20 2.66 2.70 7.14
C THR A 20 2.75 3.85 6.13
N ASP A 21 2.43 5.06 6.56
CA ASP A 21 2.60 6.28 5.75
C ASP A 21 4.08 6.53 5.37
N THR A 22 5.01 6.30 6.31
CA THR A 22 6.41 6.70 6.21
C THR A 22 7.35 5.57 5.83
N TYR A 23 7.07 4.34 6.25
CA TYR A 23 7.92 3.19 5.96
C TYR A 23 7.11 1.92 5.64
N CYS A 24 7.75 0.99 4.96
CA CYS A 24 7.22 -0.34 4.69
C CYS A 24 8.25 -1.38 5.11
N LEU A 25 7.89 -2.25 6.06
CA LEU A 25 8.71 -3.39 6.44
C LEU A 25 8.39 -4.59 5.56
N LEU A 26 9.45 -5.14 4.96
CA LEU A 26 9.40 -6.34 4.15
C LEU A 26 10.38 -7.38 4.71
N PRO A 27 10.13 -8.69 4.52
CA PRO A 27 11.05 -9.73 4.94
C PRO A 27 12.35 -9.63 4.13
N THR A 28 13.48 -10.16 4.64
CA THR A 28 14.69 -10.28 3.81
C THR A 28 14.61 -11.46 2.85
N THR A 29 13.88 -12.51 3.22
CA THR A 29 13.81 -13.78 2.48
C THR A 29 12.70 -13.77 1.43
N THR A 30 12.81 -12.94 0.39
CA THR A 30 11.73 -12.72 -0.59
C THR A 30 12.16 -12.90 -2.04
N THR A 31 11.18 -12.89 -2.95
CA THR A 31 11.46 -12.88 -4.39
C THR A 31 11.63 -11.45 -4.90
N LYS A 32 12.41 -11.27 -5.97
CA LYS A 32 12.57 -9.94 -6.60
C LYS A 32 11.23 -9.32 -7.01
N SER A 33 10.34 -10.14 -7.58
CA SER A 33 8.98 -9.72 -7.95
C SER A 33 8.16 -9.17 -6.77
N TRP A 34 8.37 -9.69 -5.55
CA TRP A 34 7.72 -9.13 -4.37
C TRP A 34 8.25 -7.72 -4.11
N THR A 35 9.56 -7.57 -3.99
CA THR A 35 10.22 -6.28 -3.72
C THR A 35 9.89 -5.23 -4.78
N GLU A 36 9.95 -5.60 -6.07
CA GLU A 36 9.59 -4.73 -7.22
C GLU A 36 8.15 -4.21 -7.15
N THR A 37 7.23 -4.96 -6.53
CA THR A 37 5.84 -4.49 -6.36
C THR A 37 5.77 -3.35 -5.35
N PHE A 38 6.66 -3.33 -4.36
CA PHE A 38 6.73 -2.31 -3.33
C PHE A 38 7.66 -1.16 -3.68
N ASP A 39 8.55 -1.29 -4.67
CA ASP A 39 9.41 -0.20 -5.16
C ASP A 39 8.59 1.04 -5.58
N VAL A 40 7.35 0.81 -6.06
CA VAL A 40 6.37 1.86 -6.38
C VAL A 40 6.03 2.75 -5.17
N LEU A 41 6.25 2.31 -3.94
CA LEU A 41 6.05 3.14 -2.75
C LEU A 41 7.13 4.21 -2.61
N THR A 42 8.37 3.86 -2.93
CA THR A 42 9.52 4.77 -2.89
C THR A 42 9.32 5.92 -3.87
N ASP A 43 8.86 5.60 -5.08
CA ASP A 43 8.74 6.57 -6.18
C ASP A 43 7.67 7.65 -5.96
N PHE A 44 6.60 7.34 -5.22
CA PHE A 44 5.41 8.20 -5.16
C PHE A 44 5.18 8.89 -3.82
N ASN A 45 5.47 8.22 -2.70
CA ASN A 45 5.14 8.72 -1.36
C ASN A 45 6.38 8.96 -0.49
N ASN A 46 7.59 8.77 -1.05
CA ASN A 46 8.85 8.85 -0.31
C ASN A 46 8.86 7.91 0.92
N THR A 47 8.12 6.80 0.83
CA THR A 47 8.04 5.78 1.87
C THR A 47 9.31 4.93 1.83
N THR A 48 9.99 4.78 2.97
CA THR A 48 11.23 4.02 3.06
C THR A 48 10.95 2.51 3.10
N LEU A 49 11.54 1.76 2.18
CA LEU A 49 11.48 0.29 2.21
C LEU A 49 12.56 -0.26 3.14
N VAL A 50 12.13 -0.97 4.17
CA VAL A 50 13.02 -1.60 5.16
C VAL A 50 12.93 -3.11 5.01
N MET A 51 14.05 -3.74 4.66
CA MET A 51 14.14 -5.19 4.57
C MET A 51 14.65 -5.72 5.91
N SER A 52 13.85 -6.46 6.67
CA SER A 52 14.29 -7.15 7.89
C SER A 52 13.40 -8.37 8.17
N ASN A 53 13.97 -9.40 8.80
CA ASN A 53 13.18 -10.45 9.42
C ASN A 53 12.88 -10.07 10.87
N ILE A 54 11.88 -10.73 11.46
CA ILE A 54 11.50 -10.53 12.86
C ILE A 54 11.50 -11.90 13.54
N ALA A 55 12.32 -12.03 14.59
CA ALA A 55 12.54 -13.29 15.29
C ALA A 55 13.02 -14.42 14.35
N GLY A 56 13.81 -14.09 13.32
CA GLY A 56 14.28 -15.03 12.31
C GLY A 56 13.20 -15.53 11.34
N THR A 57 12.01 -14.93 11.35
CA THR A 57 10.87 -15.36 10.51
C THR A 57 10.48 -14.28 9.48
N PRO A 58 9.91 -14.68 8.33
CA PRO A 58 9.46 -13.74 7.31
C PRO A 58 8.05 -13.18 7.54
N ILE A 59 7.37 -13.53 8.63
CA ILE A 59 5.98 -13.13 8.92
C ILE A 59 5.92 -11.76 9.63
N VAL A 60 6.58 -10.77 9.05
CA VAL A 60 6.79 -9.47 9.70
C VAL A 60 5.48 -8.72 9.95
N GLY A 61 4.48 -8.86 9.06
CA GLY A 61 3.19 -8.18 9.18
C GLY A 61 2.34 -8.65 10.35
N ARG A 62 2.47 -9.93 10.76
CA ARG A 62 1.76 -10.46 11.93
C ARG A 62 2.47 -10.16 13.25
N LEU A 63 3.79 -10.03 13.20
CA LEU A 63 4.62 -9.85 14.39
C LEU A 63 4.80 -8.39 14.76
N THR A 64 4.71 -7.47 13.79
CA THR A 64 4.96 -6.05 14.00
C THR A 64 3.71 -5.23 13.79
N VAL A 65 3.66 -4.09 14.45
CA VAL A 65 2.62 -3.08 14.26
C VAL A 65 3.26 -1.71 14.39
N GLY A 66 2.80 -0.74 13.61
CA GLY A 66 3.38 0.58 13.65
C GLY A 66 2.57 1.60 12.87
N ASN A 67 2.89 2.86 13.13
CA ASN A 67 2.36 4.01 12.43
C ASN A 67 3.53 4.91 12.01
N LYS A 68 3.25 6.15 11.60
CA LYS A 68 4.33 7.06 11.18
C LYS A 68 5.32 7.44 12.29
N ASN A 69 4.93 7.30 13.56
CA ASN A 69 5.71 7.76 14.73
C ASN A 69 6.53 6.63 15.35
N GLY A 70 6.09 5.38 15.25
CA GLY A 70 6.76 4.28 15.93
C GLY A 70 6.43 2.91 15.37
N LEU A 71 7.35 1.98 15.65
CA LEU A 71 7.27 0.58 15.29
C LEU A 71 7.43 -0.29 16.54
N LEU A 72 6.45 -1.15 16.78
CA LEU A 72 6.47 -2.11 17.86
C LEU A 72 6.89 -3.47 17.32
N VAL A 73 7.87 -4.07 18.00
CA VAL A 73 8.40 -5.39 17.67
C VAL A 73 8.34 -6.31 18.90
N PRO A 74 8.19 -7.64 18.71
CA PRO A 74 8.11 -8.56 19.85
C PRO A 74 9.48 -8.71 20.52
N LEU A 75 9.49 -9.10 21.80
CA LEU A 75 10.71 -9.39 22.57
C LEU A 75 11.61 -10.45 21.91
N THR A 76 11.04 -11.35 21.11
CA THR A 76 11.79 -12.39 20.37
C THR A 76 12.65 -11.84 19.23
N THR A 77 12.53 -10.55 18.91
CA THR A 77 13.35 -9.88 17.89
C THR A 77 14.81 -9.80 18.34
N THR A 78 15.73 -10.20 17.47
CA THR A 78 17.16 -10.22 17.80
C THR A 78 17.77 -8.81 17.80
N ASP A 79 18.89 -8.62 18.51
CA ASP A 79 19.64 -7.35 18.53
C ASP A 79 20.13 -6.94 17.14
N SER A 80 20.55 -7.91 16.34
CA SER A 80 20.96 -7.67 14.95
C SER A 80 19.80 -7.17 14.09
N GLU A 81 18.60 -7.77 14.22
CA GLU A 81 17.41 -7.34 13.49
C GLU A 81 16.96 -5.94 13.92
N LEU A 82 16.95 -5.67 15.24
CA LEU A 82 16.57 -4.36 15.76
C LEU A 82 17.51 -3.26 15.24
N ALA A 83 18.83 -3.46 15.33
CA ALA A 83 19.81 -2.48 14.85
C ALA A 83 19.68 -2.23 13.33
N GLN A 84 19.37 -3.27 12.55
CA GLN A 84 19.14 -3.14 11.10
C GLN A 84 17.89 -2.31 10.80
N ILE A 85 16.81 -2.51 11.56
CA ILE A 85 15.56 -1.76 11.43
C ILE A 85 15.79 -0.30 11.80
N GLU A 86 16.41 -0.03 12.95
CA GLU A 86 16.73 1.33 13.43
C GLU A 86 17.60 2.10 12.43
N GLN A 87 18.60 1.45 11.84
CA GLN A 87 19.48 2.09 10.84
C GLN A 87 18.75 2.40 9.52
N SER A 88 17.72 1.62 9.18
CA SER A 88 17.01 1.73 7.90
C SER A 88 15.77 2.61 7.97
N LEU A 89 15.25 2.87 9.17
CA LEU A 89 14.05 3.70 9.37
C LEU A 89 14.37 5.19 9.22
N PRO A 90 13.37 6.00 8.82
CA PRO A 90 13.53 7.43 8.73
C PRO A 90 13.65 8.08 10.13
N ASP A 91 14.36 9.21 10.19
CA ASP A 91 14.55 9.99 11.42
C ASP A 91 13.20 10.39 12.02
N GLY A 92 12.93 9.91 13.24
CA GLY A 92 11.70 10.23 13.99
C GLY A 92 10.81 9.02 14.31
N VAL A 93 11.05 7.85 13.70
CA VAL A 93 10.34 6.61 14.05
C VAL A 93 11.04 5.95 15.23
N VAL A 94 10.33 5.80 16.36
CA VAL A 94 10.84 5.09 17.53
C VAL A 94 10.55 3.59 17.39
N VAL A 95 11.57 2.76 17.58
CA VAL A 95 11.40 1.29 17.59
C VAL A 95 11.52 0.81 19.02
N GLU A 96 10.49 0.11 19.51
CA GLU A 96 10.49 -0.42 20.87
C GLU A 96 10.13 -1.91 20.88
N ARG A 97 10.82 -2.66 21.75
CA ARG A 97 10.50 -4.06 22.00
C ARG A 97 9.45 -4.18 23.09
N ILE A 98 8.39 -4.92 22.81
CA ILE A 98 7.35 -5.21 23.80
C ILE A 98 7.52 -6.64 24.31
N GLU A 99 7.59 -6.77 25.63
CA GLU A 99 7.42 -8.05 26.34
C GLU A 99 5.93 -8.26 26.63
N GLU A 100 5.29 -9.12 25.84
CA GLU A 100 3.87 -9.44 26.00
C GLU A 100 3.65 -10.94 25.82
N LYS A 101 2.64 -11.49 26.52
CA LYS A 101 2.28 -12.91 26.44
C LYS A 101 1.81 -13.28 25.04
N PHE A 102 1.16 -12.33 24.36
CA PHE A 102 0.75 -12.44 22.96
C PHE A 102 1.91 -12.04 22.05
N SER A 103 2.60 -13.03 21.46
CA SER A 103 3.80 -12.77 20.65
C SER A 103 3.52 -12.14 19.27
N ALA A 104 2.27 -12.13 18.80
CA ALA A 104 1.89 -11.63 17.49
C ALA A 104 1.21 -10.26 17.59
N LEU A 105 2.00 -9.20 17.76
CA LEU A 105 1.51 -7.83 17.98
C LEU A 105 0.55 -7.35 16.88
N GLY A 106 0.84 -7.69 15.61
CA GLY A 106 -0.02 -7.33 14.47
C GLY A 106 -1.39 -8.03 14.44
N ASN A 107 -1.59 -9.08 15.25
CA ASN A 107 -2.92 -9.70 15.41
C ASN A 107 -3.72 -9.08 16.56
N VAL A 108 -3.04 -8.57 17.59
CA VAL A 108 -3.68 -8.03 18.80
C VAL A 108 -3.85 -6.52 18.77
N ILE A 109 -3.14 -5.82 17.90
CA ILE A 109 -3.18 -4.36 17.77
C ILE A 109 -3.53 -4.00 16.32
N SER A 110 -4.44 -3.05 16.16
CA SER A 110 -4.74 -2.40 14.88
C SER A 110 -4.67 -0.89 15.10
N CYS A 111 -3.89 -0.15 14.30
CA CYS A 111 -3.63 1.26 14.56
C CYS A 111 -3.66 2.11 13.30
N ASN A 112 -4.03 3.38 13.49
CA ASN A 112 -3.74 4.48 12.56
C ASN A 112 -2.81 5.49 13.24
N ASP A 113 -2.74 6.72 12.72
CA ASP A 113 -1.87 7.77 13.28
C ASP A 113 -2.43 8.45 14.54
N HIS A 114 -3.67 8.17 14.91
CA HIS A 114 -4.40 8.90 15.95
C HIS A 114 -4.90 7.98 17.07
N ILE A 115 -5.32 6.76 16.70
CA ILE A 115 -6.02 5.80 17.53
C ILE A 115 -5.49 4.39 17.25
N ALA A 116 -5.38 3.59 18.30
CA ALA A 116 -5.13 2.16 18.23
C ALA A 116 -6.22 1.38 18.95
N LEU A 117 -6.73 0.34 18.29
CA LEU A 117 -7.57 -0.69 18.86
C LEU A 117 -6.70 -1.84 19.34
N ILE A 118 -6.94 -2.30 20.55
CA ILE A 118 -6.12 -3.33 21.19
C ILE A 118 -6.97 -4.45 21.79
N HIS A 119 -6.33 -5.59 22.02
CA HIS A 119 -6.91 -6.71 22.77
C HIS A 119 -7.23 -6.28 24.23
N PRO A 120 -8.43 -6.58 24.76
CA PRO A 120 -8.86 -6.06 26.08
C PRO A 120 -8.11 -6.64 27.28
N GLU A 121 -7.49 -7.81 27.12
CA GLU A 121 -6.68 -8.46 28.17
C GLU A 121 -5.17 -8.14 28.08
N LEU A 122 -4.77 -7.08 27.38
CA LEU A 122 -3.37 -6.65 27.38
C LEU A 122 -2.97 -6.05 28.74
N ASP A 123 -1.74 -6.31 29.14
CA ASP A 123 -1.19 -5.81 30.39
C ASP A 123 -1.08 -4.26 30.32
N GLN A 124 -1.38 -3.57 31.42
CA GLN A 124 -1.46 -2.10 31.43
C GLN A 124 -0.12 -1.44 31.09
N GLU A 125 1.00 -2.07 31.47
CA GLU A 125 2.35 -1.63 31.11
C GLU A 125 2.54 -1.63 29.58
N THR A 126 2.10 -2.68 28.90
CA THR A 126 2.12 -2.77 27.44
C THR A 126 1.27 -1.67 26.80
N VAL A 127 0.10 -1.37 27.37
CA VAL A 127 -0.78 -0.30 26.87
C VAL A 127 -0.11 1.08 26.97
N GLU A 128 0.61 1.35 28.05
CA GLU A 128 1.36 2.60 28.23
C GLU A 128 2.49 2.72 27.21
N ILE A 129 3.25 1.64 26.97
CA ILE A 129 4.29 1.60 25.93
C ILE A 129 3.71 1.88 24.55
N ILE A 130 2.57 1.26 24.20
CA ILE A 130 1.90 1.49 22.90
C ILE A 130 1.52 2.97 22.75
N LYS A 131 0.94 3.59 23.78
CA LYS A 131 0.57 5.01 23.77
C LYS A 131 1.78 5.91 23.56
N ASP A 132 2.87 5.65 24.27
CA ASP A 132 4.07 6.49 24.24
C ASP A 132 4.83 6.37 22.91
N VAL A 133 4.98 5.15 22.39
CA VAL A 133 5.74 4.89 21.16
C VAL A 133 4.97 5.30 19.92
N LEU A 134 3.69 4.93 19.82
CA LEU A 134 2.87 5.26 18.65
C LEU A 134 2.30 6.68 18.73
N GLN A 135 2.24 7.29 19.92
CA GLN A 135 1.62 8.60 20.18
C GLN A 135 0.14 8.64 19.76
N VAL A 136 -0.61 7.60 20.15
CA VAL A 136 -2.02 7.42 19.80
C VAL A 136 -2.87 7.12 21.03
N ASP A 137 -4.15 7.45 20.95
CA ASP A 137 -5.12 7.01 21.94
C ASP A 137 -5.42 5.53 21.78
N VAL A 138 -5.39 4.78 22.88
CA VAL A 138 -5.55 3.33 22.85
C VAL A 138 -6.89 2.93 23.46
N PHE A 139 -7.68 2.15 22.72
CA PHE A 139 -8.98 1.63 23.14
C PHE A 139 -9.00 0.09 23.12
N PRO A 140 -9.28 -0.55 24.26
CA PRO A 140 -9.52 -1.99 24.31
C PRO A 140 -10.91 -2.32 23.78
N THR A 141 -10.97 -3.14 22.72
CA THR A 141 -12.23 -3.44 22.02
C THR A 141 -12.28 -4.91 21.58
N LEU A 142 -13.49 -5.42 21.36
CA LEU A 142 -13.76 -6.72 20.73
C LEU A 142 -14.44 -6.48 19.38
N ILE A 143 -14.09 -7.27 18.36
CA ILE A 143 -14.71 -7.17 17.03
C ILE A 143 -15.37 -8.50 16.71
N ALA A 144 -16.69 -8.51 16.57
CA ALA A 144 -17.48 -9.72 16.31
C ALA A 144 -17.27 -10.82 17.37
N ASN A 145 -17.17 -10.43 18.65
CA ASN A 145 -16.81 -11.28 19.80
C ASN A 145 -15.42 -11.94 19.73
N GLU A 146 -14.56 -11.49 18.81
CA GLU A 146 -13.17 -11.92 18.73
C GLU A 146 -12.25 -10.86 19.35
N SER A 147 -11.23 -11.34 20.06
CA SER A 147 -10.27 -10.46 20.74
C SER A 147 -9.07 -10.07 19.87
N LEU A 148 -8.87 -10.75 18.74
CA LEU A 148 -7.80 -10.49 17.78
C LEU A 148 -8.15 -9.33 16.83
N VAL A 149 -8.26 -8.14 17.39
CA VAL A 149 -8.68 -6.93 16.65
C VAL A 149 -7.81 -6.65 15.43
N GLY A 150 -6.50 -6.88 15.53
CA GLY A 150 -5.54 -6.70 14.43
C GLY A 150 -5.74 -7.66 13.27
N SER A 151 -6.24 -8.87 13.51
CA SER A 151 -6.53 -9.82 12.41
C SER A 151 -7.83 -9.48 11.67
N TYR A 152 -8.82 -8.95 12.40
CA TYR A 152 -10.18 -8.74 11.91
C TYR A 152 -10.52 -7.30 11.53
N SER A 153 -9.59 -6.36 11.71
CA SER A 153 -9.76 -4.97 11.30
C SER A 153 -8.50 -4.41 10.66
N VAL A 154 -8.70 -3.52 9.69
CA VAL A 154 -7.64 -2.71 9.10
C VAL A 154 -8.23 -1.33 8.85
N PHE A 155 -7.56 -0.30 9.33
CA PHE A 155 -8.03 1.06 9.12
C PHE A 155 -6.87 2.03 8.92
N THR A 156 -7.15 3.10 8.17
CA THR A 156 -6.24 4.22 7.95
C THR A 156 -6.90 5.50 8.47
N ASN A 157 -6.25 6.65 8.26
CA ASN A 157 -6.80 7.95 8.64
C ASN A 157 -8.05 8.34 7.81
N ARG A 158 -8.33 7.63 6.69
CA ARG A 158 -9.42 7.98 5.75
C ARG A 158 -10.64 7.08 5.87
N GLY A 159 -10.43 5.82 6.24
CA GLY A 159 -11.47 4.80 6.29
C GLY A 159 -10.92 3.48 6.81
N GLY A 160 -11.82 2.56 7.11
CA GLY A 160 -11.47 1.26 7.66
C GLY A 160 -12.41 0.15 7.23
N ILE A 161 -11.92 -1.07 7.36
CA ILE A 161 -12.71 -2.27 7.15
C ILE A 161 -12.66 -3.18 8.37
N VAL A 162 -13.76 -3.88 8.57
CA VAL A 162 -13.87 -4.92 9.59
C VAL A 162 -14.38 -6.22 8.97
N THR A 163 -14.23 -7.31 9.72
CA THR A 163 -14.76 -8.63 9.36
C THR A 163 -16.27 -8.56 9.11
N PRO A 164 -16.80 -9.31 8.12
CA PRO A 164 -18.24 -9.32 7.81
C PRO A 164 -19.12 -9.92 8.91
N LYS A 165 -18.51 -10.51 9.94
CA LYS A 165 -19.24 -11.05 11.10
C LYS A 165 -19.63 -9.97 12.11
N ALA A 166 -19.07 -8.77 12.02
CA ALA A 166 -19.39 -7.67 12.91
C ALA A 166 -20.84 -7.21 12.69
N THR A 167 -21.51 -6.89 13.79
CA THR A 167 -22.88 -6.36 13.77
C THR A 167 -22.88 -4.90 13.30
N VAL A 168 -24.02 -4.44 12.77
CA VAL A 168 -24.16 -3.04 12.32
C VAL A 168 -23.96 -2.07 13.49
N GLU A 169 -24.42 -2.43 14.68
CA GLU A 169 -24.26 -1.63 15.91
C GLU A 169 -22.77 -1.48 16.29
N GLU A 170 -21.99 -2.58 16.27
CA GLU A 170 -20.55 -2.54 16.52
C GLU A 170 -19.81 -1.67 15.48
N ILE A 171 -20.21 -1.74 14.20
CA ILE A 171 -19.61 -0.93 13.14
C ILE A 171 -19.87 0.56 13.36
N GLU A 172 -21.10 0.93 13.74
CA GLU A 172 -21.46 2.32 14.03
C GLU A 172 -20.73 2.85 15.27
N GLU A 173 -20.57 2.04 16.31
CA GLU A 173 -19.80 2.39 17.50
C GLU A 173 -18.32 2.63 17.16
N LEU A 174 -17.70 1.68 16.44
CA LEU A 174 -16.30 1.81 16.00
C LEU A 174 -16.09 3.03 15.11
N SER A 175 -17.02 3.30 14.20
CA SER A 175 -17.00 4.47 13.32
C SER A 175 -17.08 5.77 14.12
N GLY A 176 -17.94 5.82 15.14
CA GLY A 176 -18.07 6.94 16.05
C GLY A 176 -16.83 7.17 16.92
N GLN A 177 -16.20 6.09 17.41
CA GLN A 177 -14.97 6.16 18.20
C GLN A 177 -13.77 6.59 17.36
N LEU A 178 -13.60 6.02 16.16
CA LEU A 178 -12.45 6.28 15.29
C LEU A 178 -12.59 7.58 14.48
N GLY A 179 -13.80 8.11 14.33
CA GLY A 179 -14.06 9.30 13.52
C GLY A 179 -13.87 9.10 12.01
N ILE A 180 -13.82 7.85 11.55
CA ILE A 180 -13.63 7.46 10.15
C ILE A 180 -14.73 6.53 9.70
N ASN A 181 -15.00 6.47 8.39
CA ASN A 181 -15.99 5.54 7.85
C ASN A 181 -15.46 4.09 7.91
N ILE A 182 -16.20 3.22 8.59
CA ILE A 182 -15.89 1.80 8.73
C ILE A 182 -16.99 0.99 8.06
N GLU A 183 -16.59 0.01 7.25
CA GLU A 183 -17.52 -0.87 6.57
C GLU A 183 -17.09 -2.34 6.69
N ALA A 184 -18.05 -3.26 6.64
CA ALA A 184 -17.78 -4.68 6.56
C ALA A 184 -17.31 -5.06 5.16
N ALA A 185 -16.16 -5.75 5.06
CA ALA A 185 -15.61 -6.19 3.78
C ALA A 185 -14.93 -7.55 3.88
N THR A 186 -14.81 -8.22 2.72
CA THR A 186 -14.04 -9.46 2.57
C THR A 186 -12.87 -9.27 1.62
N VAL A 187 -11.88 -10.14 1.75
CA VAL A 187 -10.66 -10.15 0.93
C VAL A 187 -10.40 -11.57 0.44
N ASN A 188 -9.61 -11.75 -0.63
CA ASN A 188 -9.23 -13.08 -1.12
C ASN A 188 -10.41 -14.06 -1.33
N ARG A 189 -11.46 -13.64 -2.05
CA ARG A 189 -12.67 -14.45 -2.34
C ARG A 189 -13.48 -14.82 -1.11
N GLY A 190 -13.75 -13.85 -0.24
CA GLY A 190 -14.63 -14.06 0.92
C GLY A 190 -13.91 -14.43 2.22
N SER A 191 -12.59 -14.27 2.33
CA SER A 191 -11.88 -14.42 3.60
C SER A 191 -12.28 -13.29 4.56
N GLY A 192 -12.55 -13.67 5.81
CA GLY A 192 -12.85 -12.76 6.90
C GLY A 192 -11.62 -12.22 7.65
N LEU A 193 -10.42 -12.70 7.30
CA LEU A 193 -9.14 -12.21 7.81
C LEU A 193 -8.67 -11.03 6.96
N VAL A 194 -9.23 -9.86 7.24
CA VAL A 194 -9.01 -8.65 6.44
C VAL A 194 -7.54 -8.21 6.46
N ASN A 195 -6.89 -8.17 7.63
CA ASN A 195 -5.50 -7.73 7.75
C ASN A 195 -4.49 -8.66 7.07
N ALA A 196 -4.76 -9.97 7.08
CA ALA A 196 -3.91 -10.90 6.35
C ALA A 196 -3.96 -10.66 4.83
N GLY A 197 -5.11 -10.26 4.29
CA GLY A 197 -5.32 -10.19 2.84
C GLY A 197 -5.01 -8.85 2.18
N ILE A 198 -4.83 -7.77 2.94
CA ILE A 198 -4.57 -6.44 2.39
C ILE A 198 -3.48 -5.70 3.17
N LEU A 199 -2.84 -4.75 2.50
CA LEU A 199 -2.01 -3.72 3.11
C LEU A 199 -2.43 -2.39 2.54
N VAL A 200 -2.68 -1.43 3.41
CA VAL A 200 -3.25 -0.16 3.01
C VAL A 200 -2.52 0.98 3.68
N ASN A 201 -2.29 2.01 2.89
CA ASN A 201 -1.81 3.31 3.29
C ASN A 201 -2.78 4.37 2.75
N ASN A 202 -2.64 5.63 3.15
CA ASN A 202 -3.52 6.72 2.72
C ASN A 202 -3.56 6.90 1.19
N SER A 203 -2.51 6.52 0.46
CA SER A 203 -2.41 6.66 -1.00
C SER A 203 -2.50 5.35 -1.79
N ARG A 204 -2.28 4.18 -1.17
CA ARG A 204 -2.04 2.92 -1.87
C ARG A 204 -2.70 1.75 -1.14
N LEU A 205 -3.22 0.80 -1.93
CA LEU A 205 -3.76 -0.45 -1.44
C LEU A 205 -3.09 -1.60 -2.19
N PHE A 206 -2.51 -2.51 -1.43
CA PHE A 206 -2.07 -3.81 -1.90
C PHE A 206 -3.06 -4.86 -1.42
N CYS A 207 -3.44 -5.75 -2.31
CA CYS A 207 -4.34 -6.84 -1.98
C CYS A 207 -3.79 -8.17 -2.49
N GLY A 208 -4.21 -9.25 -1.84
CA GLY A 208 -3.86 -10.60 -2.27
C GLY A 208 -4.35 -10.91 -3.68
N TRP A 209 -3.60 -11.76 -4.37
CA TRP A 209 -3.85 -12.13 -5.76
C TRP A 209 -5.26 -12.68 -6.02
N GLU A 210 -5.86 -13.35 -5.04
CA GLU A 210 -7.19 -13.94 -5.14
C GLU A 210 -8.33 -12.93 -4.97
N THR A 211 -8.04 -11.70 -4.53
CA THR A 211 -9.06 -10.67 -4.29
C THR A 211 -9.79 -10.32 -5.59
N THR A 212 -11.11 -10.44 -5.53
CA THR A 212 -12.01 -10.26 -6.69
C THR A 212 -12.09 -8.78 -7.11
N ALA A 213 -12.47 -8.53 -8.36
CA ALA A 213 -12.62 -7.16 -8.85
C ALA A 213 -13.69 -6.36 -8.06
N LEU A 214 -14.75 -7.02 -7.60
CA LEU A 214 -15.80 -6.41 -6.79
C LEU A 214 -15.28 -6.03 -5.39
N GLU A 215 -14.53 -6.92 -4.74
CA GLU A 215 -13.88 -6.64 -3.45
C GLU A 215 -12.92 -5.44 -3.59
N ILE A 216 -12.09 -5.40 -4.64
CA ILE A 216 -11.18 -4.28 -4.88
C ILE A 216 -11.93 -2.97 -5.08
N ALA A 217 -12.98 -2.96 -5.91
CA ALA A 217 -13.77 -1.76 -6.12
C ALA A 217 -14.40 -1.25 -4.81
N ASN A 218 -14.84 -2.16 -3.95
CA ASN A 218 -15.36 -1.81 -2.63
C ASN A 218 -14.27 -1.23 -1.72
N LEU A 219 -13.10 -1.87 -1.65
CA LEU A 219 -11.98 -1.41 -0.84
C LEU A 219 -11.46 -0.03 -1.27
N THR A 220 -11.30 0.20 -2.58
CA THR A 220 -10.88 1.51 -3.12
C THR A 220 -11.83 2.62 -2.70
N ARG A 221 -13.15 2.35 -2.71
CA ARG A 221 -14.18 3.29 -2.29
C ARG A 221 -14.07 3.60 -0.79
N ILE A 222 -13.95 2.57 0.05
CA ILE A 222 -13.90 2.72 1.51
C ILE A 222 -12.67 3.52 1.94
N PHE A 223 -11.50 3.16 1.42
CA PHE A 223 -10.24 3.83 1.76
C PHE A 223 -10.00 5.16 1.02
N LYS A 224 -10.92 5.55 0.11
CA LYS A 224 -10.83 6.79 -0.68
C LYS A 224 -9.47 6.95 -1.37
N ILE A 225 -9.03 5.88 -2.02
CA ILE A 225 -7.77 5.88 -2.76
C ILE A 225 -8.05 6.49 -4.13
N ASP A 226 -7.47 7.67 -4.38
CA ASP A 226 -7.57 8.31 -5.67
C ASP A 226 -6.87 7.46 -6.74
N ASP A 227 -7.64 6.92 -7.67
CA ASP A 227 -7.14 6.42 -8.93
C ASP A 227 -6.94 7.61 -9.86
N ASN A 228 -5.91 8.41 -9.59
CA ASN A 228 -5.49 9.53 -10.45
C ASN A 228 -4.96 9.08 -11.82
N THR A 229 -5.10 7.81 -12.19
CA THR A 229 -4.97 7.34 -13.57
C THR A 229 -6.16 7.71 -14.45
N MET A 230 -7.28 8.22 -13.90
CA MET A 230 -8.48 8.62 -14.66
C MET A 230 -8.82 10.12 -14.58
N LYS A 231 -8.13 10.92 -13.75
CA LYS A 231 -8.47 12.34 -13.54
C LYS A 231 -7.66 13.34 -14.38
N THR A 232 -6.81 12.88 -15.30
CA THR A 232 -6.03 13.77 -16.19
C THR A 232 -6.70 14.07 -17.53
N GLU A 233 -7.90 13.57 -17.82
CA GLU A 233 -8.54 13.80 -19.15
C GLU A 233 -9.92 14.47 -19.14
N GLU A 234 -10.55 14.78 -18.00
CA GLU A 234 -11.93 15.32 -18.03
C GLU A 234 -12.12 16.79 -17.62
N ASN A 235 -11.05 17.55 -17.28
CA ASN A 235 -11.18 18.97 -16.93
C ASN A 235 -10.19 19.89 -17.69
N GLY A 236 -9.96 19.62 -18.96
CA GLY A 236 -9.45 20.61 -19.90
C GLY A 236 -10.52 20.85 -20.95
N THR A 237 -11.05 22.06 -21.06
CA THR A 237 -11.73 22.50 -22.28
C THR A 237 -10.78 22.21 -23.44
N VAL A 238 -11.16 21.27 -24.30
CA VAL A 238 -10.41 20.87 -25.49
C VAL A 238 -10.41 22.10 -26.41
N ASP A 239 -9.33 22.87 -26.36
CA ASP A 239 -9.04 23.85 -27.39
C ASP A 239 -8.75 23.07 -28.68
N ASP A 240 -9.44 23.42 -29.77
CA ASP A 240 -9.45 22.78 -31.10
C ASP A 240 -8.06 22.62 -31.79
N VAL A 241 -6.97 22.94 -31.10
CA VAL A 241 -5.60 22.99 -31.63
C VAL A 241 -4.89 21.63 -31.55
N ASP A 242 -5.24 20.76 -30.60
CA ASP A 242 -4.48 19.52 -30.34
C ASP A 242 -4.89 18.32 -31.23
N ILE A 243 -6.10 18.34 -31.80
CA ILE A 243 -6.57 17.24 -32.66
C ILE A 243 -5.81 17.22 -34.00
N LEU A 244 -5.52 18.39 -34.58
CA LEU A 244 -4.78 18.50 -35.84
C LEU A 244 -3.33 18.02 -35.70
N ALA A 245 -2.67 18.36 -34.58
CA ALA A 245 -1.31 17.91 -34.29
C ALA A 245 -1.22 16.38 -34.12
N LEU A 246 -2.22 15.77 -33.48
CA LEU A 246 -2.32 14.31 -33.33
C LEU A 246 -2.57 13.60 -34.67
N ILE A 247 -3.40 14.18 -35.55
CA ILE A 247 -3.64 13.64 -36.89
C ILE A 247 -2.38 13.73 -37.77
N ASP A 248 -1.64 14.84 -37.73
CA ASP A 248 -0.39 14.98 -38.49
C ASP A 248 0.72 14.03 -37.99
N LEU A 249 0.79 13.79 -36.68
CA LEU A 249 1.72 12.81 -36.11
C LEU A 249 1.37 11.38 -36.53
N TYR A 250 0.08 11.07 -36.64
CA TYR A 250 -0.40 9.74 -37.03
C TYR A 250 -0.24 9.48 -38.53
N LEU A 251 -0.46 10.51 -39.37
CA LEU A 251 -0.26 10.44 -40.81
C LEU A 251 1.24 10.35 -41.16
N SER A 252 2.11 11.13 -40.50
CA SER A 252 3.56 11.08 -40.75
C SER A 252 4.19 9.72 -40.39
N LYS A 253 3.78 9.11 -39.26
CA LYS A 253 4.25 7.77 -38.88
C LYS A 253 3.79 6.68 -39.83
N ASN A 254 2.53 6.73 -40.28
CA ASN A 254 2.02 5.73 -41.23
C ASN A 254 2.62 5.91 -42.64
N LEU A 255 2.84 7.14 -43.09
CA LEU A 255 3.50 7.40 -44.39
C LEU A 255 4.96 6.92 -44.36
N TYR A 256 5.67 7.13 -43.25
CA TYR A 256 7.04 6.62 -43.07
C TYR A 256 7.09 5.09 -43.12
N TYR A 257 6.16 4.42 -42.43
CA TYR A 257 6.09 2.96 -42.44
C TYR A 257 5.80 2.40 -43.84
N TYR A 258 4.94 3.07 -44.61
CA TYR A 258 4.59 2.67 -45.98
C TYR A 258 5.75 2.87 -46.98
N ILE A 259 6.51 3.96 -46.84
CA ILE A 259 7.67 4.25 -47.71
C ILE A 259 8.82 3.27 -47.44
N VAL A 260 9.07 2.93 -46.16
CA VAL A 260 10.12 1.96 -45.78
C VAL A 260 9.81 0.55 -46.29
N GLN A 261 8.54 0.13 -46.32
CA GLN A 261 8.17 -1.16 -46.91
C GLN A 261 8.26 -1.20 -48.44
N THR A 262 8.00 -0.07 -49.12
CA THR A 262 7.89 -0.05 -50.58
C THR A 262 9.24 0.13 -51.28
N TYR A 263 10.20 0.85 -50.68
CA TYR A 263 11.52 1.13 -51.29
C TYR A 263 12.70 1.02 -50.31
N PRO A 264 13.12 -0.20 -49.93
CA PRO A 264 14.22 -0.39 -48.97
C PRO A 264 15.61 0.02 -49.49
N PHE A 265 15.78 0.19 -50.82
CA PHE A 265 17.08 0.51 -51.44
C PHE A 265 17.46 2.01 -51.41
N LEU A 266 16.55 2.92 -51.04
CA LEU A 266 16.84 4.36 -50.98
C LEU A 266 17.59 4.79 -49.71
N PHE A 267 17.72 3.91 -48.70
CA PHE A 267 18.33 4.24 -47.40
C PHE A 267 19.84 3.95 -47.30
N SER A 268 20.52 3.56 -48.38
CA SER A 268 21.98 3.33 -48.35
C SER A 268 22.84 4.57 -48.67
N LEU A 269 22.24 5.72 -49.00
CA LEU A 269 22.98 6.97 -49.26
C LEU A 269 22.29 8.18 -48.59
N ASN A 270 23.01 8.81 -47.65
CA ASN A 270 22.75 10.11 -47.04
C ASN A 270 21.49 10.27 -46.16
N SER A 271 21.55 9.78 -44.93
CA SER A 271 20.62 10.05 -43.83
C SER A 271 20.67 11.48 -43.25
N TYR A 272 21.43 12.41 -43.86
CA TYR A 272 21.61 13.78 -43.32
C TYR A 272 20.80 14.87 -44.04
N PHE A 273 20.28 14.63 -45.26
CA PHE A 273 19.70 15.71 -46.09
C PHE A 273 18.18 15.90 -45.98
N ILE A 274 17.46 14.98 -45.35
CA ILE A 274 15.98 15.04 -45.28
C ILE A 274 15.49 15.76 -44.02
N PHE A 275 16.27 15.75 -42.94
CA PHE A 275 15.89 16.42 -41.68
C PHE A 275 15.92 17.96 -41.77
N GLU A 276 16.82 18.53 -42.58
CA GLU A 276 16.99 20.00 -42.66
C GLU A 276 15.83 20.69 -43.41
N LYS A 277 15.16 20.02 -44.35
CA LYS A 277 14.10 20.65 -45.17
C LYS A 277 12.70 20.63 -44.55
N ILE A 278 12.51 19.92 -43.44
CA ILE A 278 11.22 19.86 -42.74
C ILE A 278 11.09 20.97 -41.69
N ASN A 279 12.20 21.48 -41.14
CA ASN A 279 12.17 22.57 -40.16
C ASN A 279 11.99 23.97 -40.77
N ASP A 280 12.30 24.18 -42.06
CA ASP A 280 12.29 25.50 -42.69
C ASP A 280 10.92 26.00 -43.20
N LYS A 281 9.81 25.29 -42.93
CA LYS A 281 8.47 25.67 -43.40
C LYS A 281 7.48 26.17 -42.34
N ASN A 282 7.95 26.48 -41.13
CA ASN A 282 7.12 27.09 -40.06
C ASN A 282 7.53 28.53 -39.73
N LEU A 283 7.76 29.36 -40.75
CA LEU A 283 7.66 30.81 -40.64
C LEU A 283 6.87 31.33 -41.84
N TYR A 284 5.58 31.59 -41.62
CA TYR A 284 4.73 32.71 -42.11
C TYR A 284 3.26 32.34 -41.95
#